data_AF-A0A6V7LIV7-F1
#
_entry.id   AF-A0A6V7LIV7-F1
#
_cell.length_a   1.000
_cell.length_b   1.000
_cell.length_c   1.000
_cell.angle_alpha   90.00
_cell.angle_beta   90.00
_cell.angle_gamma   90.00
#
_symmetry.space_group_name_H-M   'P 1'
#
loop_
_entity.id
_entity.type
_entity.pdbx_description
1 polymer ?
#
loop_
_entity_poly.entity_id
_entity_poly.type
_entity_poly.pdbx_seq_one_letter_code
_entity_poly.pdbx_strand_id
1 'polypeptide(L)'
;IHGIEAKGHIIVCCVSEKKPYMVHPHKVFSKAGGINSHGAYVVPIVKGQKEIEFEFLTIQCVKRKNMASSLEMRQKVRIDPYRSGFDHIMNPSSIDPFALRLCFQGFFIKPGTTKHSIITDPVVSQPIYDRNSTSDLTISKLNMAWAPVTGGSQLIFVCPNVSENDIKVRFFKMEEDKVVWECVCDAADVHEH
;
A
#
# COMPACT_ATOMS: atom_id res chain seq x y z
N ILE A 1 -6.10 16.58 11.38
CA ILE A 1 -6.19 16.41 12.85
C ILE A 1 -7.37 17.25 13.34
N HIS A 2 -8.46 16.59 13.75
CA HIS A 2 -9.68 17.29 14.19
C HIS A 2 -9.79 17.23 15.71
N GLY A 3 -10.21 18.35 16.34
CA GLY A 3 -10.51 18.41 17.77
C GLY A 3 -9.31 18.37 18.72
N ILE A 4 -8.07 18.45 18.22
CA ILE A 4 -6.85 18.43 19.05
C ILE A 4 -6.07 19.73 18.86
N GLU A 5 -5.92 20.51 19.93
CA GLU A 5 -5.13 21.75 19.96
C GLU A 5 -3.89 21.61 20.86
N ALA A 6 -3.04 20.65 20.53
CA ALA A 6 -1.82 20.37 21.27
C ALA A 6 -0.65 20.10 20.32
N LYS A 7 0.57 20.35 20.81
CA LYS A 7 1.78 19.89 20.13
C LYS A 7 1.92 18.37 20.29
N GLY A 8 2.57 17.72 19.34
CA GLY A 8 2.70 16.27 19.35
C GLY A 8 3.58 15.77 18.21
N HIS A 9 3.35 14.53 17.82
CA HIS A 9 3.90 13.96 16.60
C HIS A 9 2.93 12.92 16.02
N ILE A 10 3.03 12.69 14.72
CA ILE A 10 2.41 11.55 14.04
C ILE A 10 3.51 10.51 13.76
N ILE A 11 3.25 9.25 14.08
CA ILE A 11 4.05 8.11 13.63
C ILE A 11 3.38 7.51 12.41
N VAL A 12 4.16 7.33 11.35
CA VAL A 12 3.79 6.61 10.12
C VAL A 12 4.58 5.32 10.08
N CYS A 13 3.90 4.19 9.92
CA CYS A 13 4.55 2.88 9.76
C CYS A 13 3.81 2.02 8.74
N CYS A 14 4.45 0.96 8.25
CA CYS A 14 3.81 0.01 7.34
C CYS A 14 3.07 -1.07 8.14
N VAL A 15 1.86 -1.42 7.71
CA VAL A 15 1.04 -2.53 8.25
C VAL A 15 0.56 -3.43 7.11
N SER A 16 0.09 -4.64 7.42
CA SER A 16 -0.47 -5.59 6.45
C SER A 16 -1.64 -4.98 5.65
N GLU A 17 -1.84 -5.47 4.44
CA GLU A 17 -2.92 -5.03 3.56
C GLU A 17 -4.32 -5.28 4.16
N LYS A 18 -4.49 -6.44 4.79
CA LYS A 18 -5.78 -6.94 5.32
C LYS A 18 -5.79 -6.93 6.85
N LYS A 19 -7.00 -6.92 7.41
CA LYS A 19 -7.24 -7.12 8.84
C LYS A 19 -6.92 -8.59 9.23
N PRO A 20 -6.42 -8.86 10.45
CA PRO A 20 -5.97 -7.87 11.43
C PRO A 20 -4.73 -7.13 10.93
N TYR A 21 -4.69 -5.80 11.09
CA TYR A 21 -3.57 -4.99 10.62
C TYR A 21 -2.36 -5.24 11.51
N MET A 22 -1.38 -5.97 10.97
CA MET A 22 -0.14 -6.35 11.67
C MET A 22 1.01 -5.51 11.17
N VAL A 23 1.98 -5.22 12.03
CA VAL A 23 3.20 -4.48 11.67
C VAL A 23 3.92 -5.17 10.52
N HIS A 24 4.20 -4.43 9.44
CA HIS A 24 4.83 -4.95 8.23
C HIS A 24 6.37 -4.80 8.30
N PRO A 25 7.16 -5.76 7.76
CA PRO A 25 8.63 -5.69 7.79
C PRO A 25 9.20 -4.55 6.94
N HIS A 26 8.57 -4.16 5.83
CA HIS A 26 9.04 -3.03 5.00
C HIS A 26 9.05 -1.71 5.77
N LYS A 27 10.00 -0.85 5.44
CA LYS A 27 10.23 0.41 6.15
C LYS A 27 9.67 1.58 5.37
N VAL A 28 9.05 2.53 6.06
CA VAL A 28 8.71 3.83 5.49
C VAL A 28 9.73 4.86 5.96
N PHE A 29 10.15 5.73 5.04
CA PHE A 29 10.99 6.88 5.33
C PHE A 29 10.58 8.04 4.44
N SER A 30 10.80 9.27 4.92
CA SER A 30 10.67 10.48 4.11
C SER A 30 12.02 11.16 3.96
N LYS A 31 12.22 11.82 2.81
CA LYS A 31 13.31 12.77 2.59
C LYS A 31 12.91 14.21 2.98
N ALA A 32 11.63 14.50 3.16
CA ALA A 32 11.12 15.79 3.62
C ALA A 32 11.08 15.84 5.15
N GLY A 33 12.17 16.33 5.77
CA GLY A 33 12.23 16.61 7.21
C GLY A 33 11.82 15.43 8.12
N GLY A 34 11.49 15.73 9.38
CA GLY A 34 11.05 14.73 10.36
C GLY A 34 12.16 13.76 10.81
N ILE A 35 11.77 12.64 11.41
CA ILE A 35 12.70 11.64 11.96
C ILE A 35 12.36 10.27 11.39
N ASN A 36 13.30 9.68 10.65
CA ASN A 36 13.23 8.29 10.23
C ASN A 36 13.85 7.42 11.32
N SER A 37 13.06 6.55 11.95
CA SER A 37 13.49 5.76 13.11
C SER A 37 12.88 4.37 13.08
N HIS A 38 13.74 3.34 13.18
CA HIS A 38 13.31 1.93 13.34
C HIS A 38 12.29 1.44 12.29
N GLY A 39 12.37 1.98 11.07
CA GLY A 39 11.47 1.62 9.97
C GLY A 39 10.10 2.29 10.01
N ALA A 40 9.94 3.34 10.82
CA ALA A 40 8.83 4.26 10.86
C ALA A 40 9.32 5.70 10.59
N TYR A 41 8.39 6.55 10.21
CA TYR A 41 8.62 7.98 9.99
C TYR A 41 7.82 8.79 11.01
N VAL A 42 8.48 9.72 11.70
CA VAL A 42 7.89 10.52 12.76
C VAL A 42 7.89 11.99 12.36
N VAL A 43 6.70 12.60 12.37
CA VAL A 43 6.49 14.00 11.99
C VAL A 43 6.06 14.82 13.21
N PRO A 44 6.81 15.84 13.63
CA PRO A 44 6.39 16.71 14.72
C PRO A 44 5.21 17.58 14.31
N ILE A 45 4.25 17.76 15.22
CA ILE A 45 3.06 18.58 15.03
C ILE A 45 3.11 19.77 15.97
N VAL A 46 2.97 20.97 15.40
CA VAL A 46 2.87 22.20 16.19
C VAL A 46 1.42 22.43 16.63
N LYS A 47 1.24 23.16 17.74
CA LYS A 47 -0.10 23.48 18.25
C LYS A 47 -0.88 24.26 17.20
N GLY A 48 -2.13 23.84 16.94
CA GLY A 48 -3.03 24.49 15.98
C GLY A 48 -2.90 24.01 14.54
N GLN A 49 -1.91 23.16 14.24
CA GLN A 49 -1.78 22.54 12.92
C GLN A 49 -2.87 21.48 12.71
N LYS A 50 -3.76 21.74 11.74
CA LYS A 50 -4.88 20.86 11.41
C LYS A 50 -4.57 19.90 10.26
N GLU A 51 -3.67 20.30 9.37
CA GLU A 51 -3.31 19.55 8.16
C GLU A 51 -1.80 19.34 8.09
N ILE A 52 -1.42 18.19 7.53
CA ILE A 52 -0.03 17.77 7.36
C ILE A 52 0.04 17.10 6.01
N GLU A 53 1.03 17.48 5.23
CA GLU A 53 1.39 16.81 4.00
C GLU A 53 2.60 15.90 4.25
N PHE A 54 2.55 14.69 3.71
CA PHE A 54 3.66 13.74 3.79
C PHE A 54 4.33 13.66 2.42
N GLU A 55 5.39 14.45 2.24
CA GLU A 55 6.11 14.50 0.97
C GLU A 55 7.22 13.45 0.90
N PHE A 56 7.58 13.05 -0.33
CA PHE A 56 8.69 12.15 -0.63
C PHE A 56 8.75 10.88 0.23
N LEU A 57 7.59 10.31 0.56
CA LEU A 57 7.51 9.02 1.23
C LEU A 57 8.08 7.94 0.31
N THR A 58 8.94 7.09 0.87
CA THR A 58 9.52 5.96 0.18
C THR A 58 9.39 4.71 1.05
N ILE A 59 9.03 3.60 0.41
CA ILE A 59 8.98 2.28 1.03
C ILE A 59 10.29 1.56 0.68
N GLN A 60 11.06 1.18 1.69
CA GLN A 60 12.19 0.27 1.54
C GLN A 60 11.72 -1.16 1.81
N CYS A 61 11.65 -1.95 0.74
CA CYS A 61 11.35 -3.38 0.82
C CYS A 61 12.46 -4.12 1.58
N VAL A 62 12.07 -4.97 2.51
CA VAL A 62 12.96 -5.83 3.29
C VAL A 62 12.96 -7.23 2.67
N LYS A 63 14.16 -7.74 2.38
CA LYS A 63 14.34 -9.11 1.87
C LYS A 63 13.79 -10.13 2.88
N ARG A 64 13.19 -11.23 2.40
CA ARG A 64 12.59 -12.29 3.25
C ARG A 64 13.48 -12.70 4.43
N LYS A 65 14.77 -12.97 4.17
CA LYS A 65 15.75 -13.35 5.21
C LYS A 65 15.95 -12.33 6.35
N ASN A 66 15.56 -11.08 6.15
CA ASN A 66 15.73 -9.98 7.10
C ASN A 66 14.39 -9.49 7.67
N MET A 67 13.26 -10.13 7.35
CA MET A 67 11.94 -9.69 7.82
C MET A 67 11.81 -9.80 9.34
N ALA A 68 12.20 -10.95 9.91
CA ALA A 68 12.16 -11.19 11.35
C ALA A 68 12.94 -10.11 12.13
N SER A 69 14.20 -9.88 11.77
CA SER A 69 15.03 -8.85 12.43
C SER A 69 14.48 -7.42 12.26
N SER A 70 13.84 -7.13 11.11
CA SER A 70 13.18 -5.84 10.91
C SER A 70 11.92 -5.67 11.76
N LEU A 71 11.21 -6.74 12.09
CA LEU A 71 10.04 -6.72 12.97
C LEU A 71 10.45 -6.66 14.44
N GLU A 72 11.47 -7.43 14.85
CA GLU A 72 12.06 -7.36 16.19
C GLU A 72 12.53 -5.94 16.54
N MET A 73 13.10 -5.23 15.56
CA MET A 73 13.47 -3.82 15.72
C MET A 73 12.27 -2.95 16.11
N ARG A 74 11.10 -3.17 15.49
CA ARG A 74 9.86 -2.44 15.80
C ARG A 74 9.24 -2.87 17.12
N GLN A 75 9.34 -4.15 17.46
CA GLN A 75 8.91 -4.69 18.74
C GLN A 75 9.68 -4.04 19.90
N LYS A 76 11.00 -3.88 19.77
CA LYS A 76 11.86 -3.24 20.78
C LYS A 76 11.44 -1.80 21.09
N VAL A 77 11.03 -1.05 20.07
CA VAL A 77 10.55 0.34 20.23
C VAL A 77 9.03 0.45 20.39
N ARG A 78 8.32 -0.69 20.49
CA ARG A 78 6.87 -0.79 20.69
C ARG A 78 6.03 -0.05 19.65
N ILE A 79 6.48 -0.07 18.39
CA ILE A 79 5.66 0.43 17.27
C ILE A 79 4.70 -0.68 16.86
N ASP A 80 3.50 -0.64 17.42
CA ASP A 80 2.39 -1.55 17.12
C ASP A 80 1.05 -0.80 17.23
N PRO A 81 0.62 -0.11 16.15
CA PRO A 81 -0.51 0.82 16.21
C PRO A 81 -1.83 0.15 16.60
N TYR A 82 -2.04 -1.10 16.15
CA TYR A 82 -3.25 -1.88 16.37
C TYR A 82 -3.13 -2.87 17.53
N ARG A 83 -1.98 -2.91 18.23
CA ARG A 83 -1.70 -3.85 19.32
C ARG A 83 -1.92 -5.30 18.89
N SER A 84 -1.57 -5.62 17.64
CA SER A 84 -1.75 -6.95 17.06
C SER A 84 -0.73 -7.95 17.59
N GLY A 85 0.34 -7.48 18.25
CA GLY A 85 1.47 -8.31 18.62
C GLY A 85 2.41 -8.56 17.45
N PHE A 86 3.35 -9.48 17.67
CA PHE A 86 4.48 -9.76 16.79
C PHE A 86 4.69 -11.27 16.55
N ASP A 87 3.66 -12.10 16.78
CA ASP A 87 3.79 -13.56 16.66
C ASP A 87 4.14 -14.00 15.23
N HIS A 88 3.76 -13.19 14.22
CA HIS A 88 4.10 -13.40 12.82
C HIS A 88 5.60 -13.31 12.50
N ILE A 89 6.43 -12.82 13.44
CA ILE A 89 7.90 -12.92 13.35
C ILE A 89 8.33 -14.38 13.18
N MET A 90 7.65 -15.32 13.83
CA MET A 90 7.97 -16.75 13.79
C MET A 90 7.62 -17.40 12.45
N ASN A 91 6.76 -16.77 11.66
CA ASN A 91 6.38 -17.24 10.33
C ASN A 91 6.41 -16.11 9.28
N PRO A 92 7.61 -15.59 8.92
CA PRO A 92 7.72 -14.49 7.95
C PRO A 92 7.16 -14.84 6.57
N SER A 93 7.08 -16.13 6.23
CA SER A 93 6.50 -16.61 4.96
C SER A 93 5.00 -16.34 4.84
N SER A 94 4.30 -16.11 5.95
CA SER A 94 2.87 -15.73 5.97
C SER A 94 2.63 -14.25 5.62
N ILE A 95 3.68 -13.43 5.56
CA ILE A 95 3.60 -12.01 5.28
C ILE A 95 3.66 -11.80 3.78
N ASP A 96 2.67 -11.12 3.22
CA ASP A 96 2.69 -10.68 1.83
C ASP A 96 3.77 -9.60 1.63
N PRO A 97 4.87 -9.87 0.91
CA PRO A 97 5.93 -8.87 0.70
C PRO A 97 5.53 -7.78 -0.31
N PHE A 98 4.41 -7.94 -1.00
CA PHE A 98 4.04 -7.14 -2.16
C PHE A 98 2.90 -6.18 -1.88
N ALA A 99 2.14 -6.38 -0.81
CA ALA A 99 1.02 -5.53 -0.45
C ALA A 99 1.10 -5.06 1.01
N LEU A 100 0.96 -3.75 1.23
CA LEU A 100 0.91 -3.15 2.57
C LEU A 100 0.02 -1.92 2.58
N ARG A 101 -0.21 -1.36 3.78
CA ARG A 101 -0.80 -0.03 3.96
C ARG A 101 0.12 0.83 4.82
N LEU A 102 0.04 2.15 4.66
CA LEU A 102 0.60 3.08 5.64
C LEU A 102 -0.41 3.25 6.77
N CYS A 103 0.07 3.22 8.01
CA CYS A 103 -0.71 3.48 9.21
C CYS A 103 -0.21 4.77 9.87
N PHE A 104 -1.14 5.65 10.23
CA PHE A 104 -0.90 6.94 10.85
C PHE A 104 -1.47 6.95 12.26
N GLN A 105 -0.67 7.32 13.26
CA GLN A 105 -1.13 7.45 14.64
C GLN A 105 -0.53 8.67 15.32
N GLY A 106 -1.37 9.48 15.95
CA GLY A 106 -0.97 10.73 16.60
C GLY A 106 -0.77 10.60 18.11
N PHE A 107 0.26 11.27 18.61
CA PHE A 107 0.64 11.31 20.01
C PHE A 107 0.85 12.77 20.43
N PHE A 108 -0.05 13.31 21.25
CA PHE A 108 -0.07 14.73 21.63
C PHE A 108 0.14 14.94 23.13
N ILE A 109 0.71 16.09 23.47
CA ILE A 109 1.06 16.49 24.84
C ILE A 109 0.03 17.50 25.35
N LYS A 110 -0.64 17.18 26.46
CA LYS A 110 -1.62 18.04 27.11
C LYS A 110 -0.88 19.22 27.72
N PRO A 111 -1.49 20.41 27.71
CA PRO A 111 -0.98 21.55 28.46
C PRO A 111 -0.66 21.16 29.92
N GLY A 112 0.54 21.48 30.40
CA GLY A 112 0.95 21.25 31.80
C GLY A 112 1.44 19.83 32.14
N THR A 113 1.57 18.92 31.17
CA THR A 113 2.12 17.57 31.41
C THR A 113 3.27 17.24 30.46
N THR A 114 4.22 16.41 30.90
CA THR A 114 5.36 15.96 30.08
C THR A 114 5.16 14.58 29.45
N LYS A 115 4.08 13.86 29.80
CA LYS A 115 3.72 12.56 29.20
C LYS A 115 2.72 12.76 28.06
N HIS A 116 2.82 11.94 27.00
CA HIS A 116 1.81 11.88 25.93
C HIS A 116 0.43 11.61 26.55
N SER A 117 -0.52 12.47 26.26
CA SER A 117 -1.79 12.52 27.00
C SER A 117 -3.02 12.41 26.12
N ILE A 118 -2.81 12.38 24.80
CA ILE A 118 -3.84 12.07 23.80
C ILE A 118 -3.15 11.19 22.75
N ILE A 119 -3.64 9.97 22.59
CA ILE A 119 -3.24 9.04 21.53
C ILE A 119 -4.46 8.87 20.64
N THR A 120 -4.31 9.08 19.33
CA THR A 120 -5.42 8.87 18.41
C THR A 120 -5.57 7.40 18.07
N ASP A 121 -6.77 7.03 17.62
CA ASP A 121 -6.93 5.75 16.93
C ASP A 121 -6.02 5.72 15.68
N PRO A 122 -5.43 4.56 15.38
CA PRO A 122 -4.67 4.37 14.15
C PRO A 122 -5.59 4.41 12.93
N VAL A 123 -5.14 5.08 11.87
CA VAL A 123 -5.84 5.17 10.59
C VAL A 123 -4.92 4.63 9.49
N VAL A 124 -5.46 3.82 8.57
CA VAL A 124 -4.69 3.25 7.46
C VAL A 124 -5.03 3.89 6.12
N SER A 125 -4.03 3.97 5.23
CA SER A 125 -4.21 4.37 3.83
C SER A 125 -4.95 3.30 3.02
N GLN A 126 -5.20 3.60 1.74
CA GLN A 126 -5.44 2.55 0.73
C GLN A 126 -4.24 1.60 0.62
N PRO A 127 -4.43 0.36 0.13
CA PRO A 127 -3.33 -0.56 -0.16
C PRO A 127 -2.30 0.08 -1.08
N ILE A 128 -1.05 -0.32 -0.88
CA ILE A 128 0.08 0.01 -1.73
C ILE A 128 0.67 -1.33 -2.17
N TYR A 129 0.71 -1.52 -3.48
CA TYR A 129 1.25 -2.73 -4.11
C TYR A 129 2.63 -2.43 -4.69
N ASP A 130 3.56 -3.37 -4.57
CA ASP A 130 4.86 -3.30 -5.25
C ASP A 130 4.61 -3.35 -6.77
N ARG A 131 5.10 -2.35 -7.50
CA ARG A 131 4.98 -2.28 -8.95
C ARG A 131 5.64 -3.46 -9.66
N ASN A 132 6.63 -4.10 -9.05
CA ASN A 132 7.24 -5.30 -9.63
C ASN A 132 6.41 -6.58 -9.40
N SER A 133 5.37 -6.51 -8.56
CA SER A 133 4.46 -7.62 -8.28
C SER A 133 3.14 -7.54 -9.06
N THR A 134 2.83 -6.36 -9.57
CA THR A 134 1.68 -6.08 -10.42
C THR A 134 2.22 -5.71 -11.78
N SER A 135 2.11 -6.60 -12.76
CA SER A 135 2.43 -6.24 -14.14
C SER A 135 1.59 -5.03 -14.54
N ASP A 136 2.22 -3.94 -14.96
CA ASP A 136 1.50 -2.83 -15.58
C ASP A 136 0.69 -3.42 -16.76
N LEU A 137 -0.65 -3.43 -16.62
CA LEU A 137 -1.55 -3.99 -17.63
C LEU A 137 -1.48 -3.12 -18.87
N THR A 138 -0.58 -3.50 -19.77
CA THR A 138 -0.29 -2.80 -21.01
C THR A 138 -0.35 -3.78 -22.17
N ILE A 139 -1.10 -3.42 -23.21
CA ILE A 139 -1.12 -4.19 -24.44
C ILE A 139 0.06 -3.69 -25.29
N SER A 140 1.12 -4.49 -25.35
CA SER A 140 2.33 -4.19 -26.11
C SER A 140 2.13 -4.35 -27.61
N LYS A 141 1.39 -5.39 -28.03
CA LYS A 141 1.07 -5.64 -29.45
C LYS A 141 -0.30 -6.30 -29.58
N LEU A 142 -0.92 -6.07 -30.73
CA LEU A 142 -2.16 -6.68 -31.20
C LEU A 142 -1.91 -7.28 -32.57
N ASN A 143 -2.40 -8.49 -32.84
CA ASN A 143 -2.37 -9.05 -34.19
C ASN A 143 -3.30 -8.29 -35.14
N MET A 144 -4.44 -7.81 -34.65
CA MET A 144 -5.46 -7.09 -35.41
C MET A 144 -6.08 -5.97 -34.58
N ALA A 145 -6.31 -4.82 -35.22
CA ALA A 145 -6.97 -3.65 -34.62
C ALA A 145 -8.47 -3.55 -34.98
N TRP A 146 -9.00 -4.53 -35.70
CA TRP A 146 -10.41 -4.58 -36.12
C TRP A 146 -10.89 -6.03 -36.18
N ALA A 147 -12.19 -6.24 -36.02
CA ALA A 147 -12.86 -7.53 -36.16
C ALA A 147 -14.31 -7.33 -36.65
N PRO A 148 -14.93 -8.31 -37.33
CA PRO A 148 -16.34 -8.25 -37.70
C PRO A 148 -17.25 -8.19 -36.48
N VAL A 149 -18.36 -7.46 -36.60
CA VAL A 149 -19.38 -7.35 -35.53
C VAL A 149 -20.01 -8.69 -35.14
N THR A 150 -19.96 -9.67 -36.05
CA THR A 150 -20.43 -11.04 -35.82
C THR A 150 -19.57 -11.82 -34.83
N GLY A 151 -18.39 -11.32 -34.45
CA GLY A 151 -17.42 -12.03 -33.62
C GLY A 151 -16.74 -13.19 -34.35
N GLY A 152 -16.11 -14.08 -33.59
CA GLY A 152 -15.41 -15.28 -34.11
C GLY A 152 -13.96 -15.05 -34.56
N SER A 153 -13.46 -13.81 -34.50
CA SER A 153 -12.05 -13.51 -34.78
C SER A 153 -11.16 -13.87 -33.59
N GLN A 154 -10.05 -14.56 -33.87
CA GLN A 154 -9.01 -14.82 -32.87
C GLN A 154 -8.11 -13.59 -32.73
N LEU A 155 -8.18 -12.95 -31.58
CA LEU A 155 -7.34 -11.80 -31.22
C LEU A 155 -6.22 -12.25 -30.29
N ILE A 156 -5.00 -11.83 -30.61
CA ILE A 156 -3.79 -12.12 -29.83
C ILE A 156 -3.29 -10.81 -29.24
N PHE A 157 -3.26 -10.76 -27.91
CA PHE A 157 -2.74 -9.64 -27.13
C PHE A 157 -1.38 -10.04 -26.58
N VAL A 158 -0.34 -9.28 -26.92
CA VAL A 158 0.96 -9.41 -26.26
C VAL A 158 1.01 -8.40 -25.14
N CYS A 159 1.21 -8.83 -23.90
CA CYS A 159 1.31 -7.98 -22.73
C CYS A 159 2.46 -8.47 -21.82
N PRO A 160 2.94 -7.64 -20.86
CA PRO A 160 3.80 -8.11 -19.78
C PRO A 160 3.15 -9.28 -19.03
N ASN A 161 3.95 -10.09 -18.34
CA ASN A 161 3.47 -11.31 -17.67
C ASN A 161 2.24 -11.03 -16.79
N VAL A 162 1.10 -11.62 -17.14
CA VAL A 162 -0.17 -11.53 -16.43
C VAL A 162 -0.54 -12.89 -15.85
N SER A 163 -1.23 -12.91 -14.71
CA SER A 163 -1.75 -14.17 -14.18
C SER A 163 -2.93 -14.66 -15.02
N GLU A 164 -2.84 -15.90 -15.51
CA GLU A 164 -3.90 -16.54 -16.30
C GLU A 164 -5.27 -16.56 -15.60
N ASN A 165 -5.27 -16.70 -14.27
CA ASN A 165 -6.51 -16.74 -13.47
C ASN A 165 -7.01 -15.35 -13.05
N ASP A 166 -6.26 -14.28 -13.33
CA ASP A 166 -6.58 -12.91 -12.91
C ASP A 166 -6.39 -11.92 -14.08
N ILE A 167 -6.81 -12.32 -15.27
CA ILE A 167 -6.79 -11.48 -16.47
C ILE A 167 -8.11 -11.58 -17.24
N LYS A 168 -8.61 -10.43 -17.68
CA LYS A 168 -9.77 -10.32 -18.56
C LYS A 168 -9.53 -9.28 -19.64
N VAL A 169 -10.10 -9.51 -20.81
CA VAL A 169 -10.08 -8.53 -21.90
C VAL A 169 -11.43 -7.83 -21.93
N ARG A 170 -11.42 -6.50 -21.85
CA ARG A 170 -12.64 -5.68 -21.88
C ARG A 170 -12.67 -4.81 -23.14
N PHE A 171 -13.64 -5.06 -24.00
CA PHE A 171 -13.98 -4.19 -25.12
C PHE A 171 -15.06 -3.22 -24.66
N PHE A 172 -14.92 -1.93 -24.97
CA PHE A 172 -15.93 -0.94 -24.60
C PHE A 172 -15.98 0.21 -25.59
N LYS A 173 -17.12 0.90 -25.64
CA LYS A 173 -17.34 2.13 -26.41
C LYS A 173 -17.72 3.26 -25.45
N MET A 174 -17.08 4.42 -25.61
CA MET A 174 -17.35 5.64 -24.86
C MET A 174 -18.10 6.64 -25.73
N GLU A 175 -19.10 7.33 -25.15
CA GLU A 175 -19.73 8.53 -25.70
C GLU A 175 -19.87 9.54 -24.54
N GLU A 176 -19.39 10.78 -24.72
CA GLU A 176 -19.42 11.83 -23.68
C GLU A 176 -18.89 11.35 -22.31
N ASP A 177 -17.73 10.69 -22.30
CA ASP A 177 -17.08 10.10 -21.11
C ASP A 177 -17.91 9.03 -20.37
N LYS A 178 -18.96 8.51 -21.00
CA LYS A 178 -19.77 7.40 -20.48
C LYS A 178 -19.59 6.15 -21.33
N VAL A 179 -19.47 5.01 -20.67
CA VAL A 179 -19.47 3.71 -21.33
C VAL A 179 -20.90 3.42 -21.82
N VAL A 180 -21.11 3.37 -23.13
CA VAL A 180 -22.42 3.08 -23.75
C VAL A 180 -22.57 1.62 -24.17
N TRP A 181 -21.45 0.90 -24.26
CA TRP A 181 -21.40 -0.52 -24.54
C TRP A 181 -20.13 -1.12 -23.96
N GLU A 182 -20.23 -2.33 -23.43
CA GLU A 182 -19.08 -3.11 -22.98
C GLU A 182 -19.30 -4.61 -23.20
N CYS A 183 -18.19 -5.32 -23.39
CA CYS A 183 -18.13 -6.77 -23.44
C CYS A 183 -16.84 -7.22 -22.76
N VAL A 184 -16.95 -8.20 -21.86
CA VAL A 184 -15.82 -8.79 -21.15
C VAL A 184 -15.65 -10.22 -21.65
N CYS A 185 -14.45 -10.53 -22.12
CA CYS A 185 -14.06 -11.86 -22.58
C CYS A 185 -13.02 -12.42 -21.63
N ASP A 186 -13.16 -13.69 -21.27
CA ASP A 186 -12.09 -14.44 -20.61
C ASP A 186 -11.00 -14.76 -21.65
N ALA A 187 -9.73 -14.77 -21.23
CA ALA A 187 -8.65 -15.20 -22.10
C ALA A 187 -8.82 -16.70 -22.40
N ALA A 188 -8.92 -17.05 -23.69
CA ALA A 188 -9.10 -18.45 -24.08
C ALA A 188 -7.82 -19.29 -23.85
N ASP A 189 -6.65 -18.68 -24.03
CA ASP A 189 -5.33 -19.26 -23.78
C ASP A 189 -4.35 -18.15 -23.36
N VAL A 190 -3.52 -18.41 -22.35
CA VAL A 190 -2.40 -17.54 -21.96
C VAL A 190 -1.10 -18.28 -22.23
N HIS A 191 -0.30 -17.77 -23.19
CA HIS A 191 0.93 -18.40 -23.64
C HIS A 191 2.16 -17.64 -23.14
N GLU A 192 3.00 -18.29 -22.33
CA GLU A 192 4.30 -17.75 -21.90
C GLU A 192 5.43 -18.23 -22.84
N HIS A 193 6.37 -17.34 -23.16
CA HIS A 193 7.61 -17.65 -23.89
C HIS A 193 8.82 -17.54 -22.97
#